data_AF-A0A022RX66-F1
#
_entry.id   AF-A0A022RX66-F1
#
_cell.length_a   1.000
_cell.length_b   1.000
_cell.length_c   1.000
_cell.angle_alpha   90.00
_cell.angle_beta   90.00
_cell.angle_gamma   90.00
#
_symmetry.space_group_name_H-M   'P 1'
#
loop_
_entity.id
_entity.type
_entity.pdbx_description
1 polymer ?
#
loop_
_entity_poly.entity_id
_entity_poly.type
_entity_poly.pdbx_seq_one_letter_code
_entity_poly.pdbx_strand_id
1 'polypeptide(L)'
;RLCRNFARKYREILPENAELRICSGETWDVELTQIDGDHYFTAGWSKFAGDLELRPTDFLVFTFGGGSTFDVSVYGNDCCEKKPLLDLTAGWPEFRKINRLSVGKTYLFEFIPSKQVIQVKPIK
;
A
#
# COMPACT_ATOMS: atom_id res chain seq x y z
N ARG A 1 -6.67 14.59 -6.17
CA ARG A 1 -7.68 15.58 -5.69
C ARG A 1 -8.48 14.96 -4.56
N LEU A 2 -8.58 15.61 -3.40
CA LEU A 2 -9.47 15.19 -2.33
C LEU A 2 -10.93 15.54 -2.67
N CYS A 3 -11.87 14.71 -2.24
CA CYS A 3 -13.29 15.02 -2.37
C CYS A 3 -13.64 16.30 -1.60
N ARG A 4 -14.39 17.23 -2.21
CA ARG A 4 -14.76 18.52 -1.57
C ARG A 4 -15.42 18.36 -0.21
N ASN A 5 -16.30 17.38 -0.06
CA ASN A 5 -16.97 17.13 1.22
C ASN A 5 -15.97 16.71 2.30
N PHE A 6 -14.98 15.89 1.93
CA PHE A 6 -13.89 15.50 2.82
C PHE A 6 -13.01 16.71 3.17
N ALA A 7 -12.52 17.44 2.15
CA ALA A 7 -11.67 18.60 2.34
C ALA A 7 -12.34 19.68 3.21
N ARG A 8 -13.63 19.94 2.98
CA ARG A 8 -14.41 20.89 3.80
C ARG A 8 -14.60 20.42 5.24
N LYS A 9 -14.86 19.12 5.45
CA LYS A 9 -15.08 18.55 6.78
C LYS A 9 -13.82 18.62 7.65
N TYR A 10 -12.65 18.45 7.05
CA TYR A 10 -11.37 18.37 7.77
C TYR A 10 -10.45 19.58 7.56
N ARG A 11 -10.94 20.66 6.94
CA ARG A 11 -10.12 21.82 6.49
C ARG A 11 -9.16 22.40 7.53
N GLU A 12 -9.53 22.40 8.81
CA GLU A 12 -8.76 23.04 9.89
C GLU A 12 -7.65 22.14 10.42
N ILE A 13 -7.71 20.84 10.11
CA ILE A 13 -6.75 19.83 10.56
C ILE A 13 -6.04 19.13 9.40
N LEU A 14 -6.31 19.55 8.16
CA LEU A 14 -5.59 19.04 7.01
C LEU A 14 -4.14 19.54 7.07
N PRO A 15 -3.16 18.63 6.96
CA PRO A 15 -1.76 19.03 6.98
C PRO A 15 -1.35 19.62 5.62
N GLU A 16 -0.35 20.50 5.62
CA GLU A 16 0.30 20.96 4.39
C GLU A 16 1.23 19.88 3.81
N ASN A 17 1.89 19.11 4.68
CA ASN A 17 2.72 17.97 4.34
C ASN A 17 2.12 16.70 4.92
N ALA A 18 1.89 15.70 4.09
CA ALA A 18 1.27 14.45 4.46
C ALA A 18 2.15 13.25 4.12
N GLU A 19 1.96 12.17 4.87
CA GLU A 19 2.52 10.86 4.59
C GLU A 19 1.40 9.96 4.05
N LEU A 20 1.59 9.39 2.86
CA LEU A 20 0.75 8.32 2.34
C LEU A 20 1.34 6.98 2.76
N ARG A 21 0.58 6.16 3.48
CA ARG A 21 1.01 4.84 3.95
C ARG A 21 0.13 3.74 3.37
N ILE A 22 0.72 2.66 2.88
CA ILE A 22 -0.03 1.50 2.39
C ILE A 22 0.02 0.33 3.38
N CYS A 23 -0.73 -0.75 3.10
CA CYS A 23 -0.83 -1.90 4.00
C CYS A 23 0.50 -2.64 4.27
N SER A 24 1.49 -2.52 3.39
CA SER A 24 2.85 -3.07 3.61
C SER A 24 3.65 -2.27 4.64
N GLY A 25 3.19 -1.07 5.00
CA GLY A 25 3.89 -0.15 5.90
C GLY A 25 4.85 0.81 5.19
N GLU A 26 5.03 0.69 3.87
CA GLU A 26 5.78 1.65 3.08
C GLU A 26 5.06 3.01 3.05
N THR A 27 5.86 4.09 3.03
CA THR A 27 5.38 5.45 3.12
C THR A 27 5.97 6.37 2.05
N TRP A 28 5.19 7.37 1.66
CA TRP A 28 5.57 8.42 0.71
C TRP A 28 5.17 9.79 1.26
N ASP A 29 6.16 10.68 1.37
CA ASP A 29 5.90 12.09 1.68
C ASP A 29 5.28 12.79 0.47
N VAL A 30 4.20 13.53 0.72
CA VAL A 30 3.51 14.32 -0.28
C VAL A 30 3.10 15.68 0.26
N GLU A 31 2.99 16.67 -0.62
CA GLU A 31 2.40 17.97 -0.28
C GLU A 31 0.90 17.96 -0.58
N LEU A 32 0.12 18.65 0.26
CA LEU A 32 -1.30 18.90 0.03
C LEU A 32 -1.51 20.39 -0.30
N THR A 33 -1.68 20.69 -1.59
CA THR A 33 -1.83 22.07 -2.08
C THR A 33 -3.28 22.37 -2.46
N GLN A 34 -3.75 23.58 -2.17
CA GLN A 34 -5.02 24.08 -2.68
C GLN A 34 -4.83 24.74 -4.06
N ILE A 35 -5.56 24.27 -5.05
CA ILE A 35 -5.55 24.78 -6.44
C ILE A 35 -7.01 24.99 -6.85
N ASP A 36 -7.35 26.22 -7.25
CA ASP A 36 -8.72 26.62 -7.63
C ASP A 36 -9.81 26.19 -6.63
N GLY A 37 -9.48 26.26 -5.34
CA GLY A 37 -10.38 25.92 -4.23
C GLY A 37 -10.46 24.44 -3.88
N ASP A 38 -9.96 23.54 -4.73
CA ASP A 38 -9.89 22.09 -4.48
C ASP A 38 -8.50 21.71 -3.91
N HIS A 39 -8.41 20.62 -3.13
CA HIS A 39 -7.15 20.16 -2.52
C HIS A 39 -6.56 18.99 -3.32
N TYR A 40 -5.25 19.02 -3.54
CA TYR A 40 -4.53 18.05 -4.35
C TYR A 40 -3.28 17.57 -3.62
N PHE A 41 -3.00 16.27 -3.71
CA PHE A 41 -1.65 15.77 -3.47
C PHE A 41 -0.79 16.18 -4.67
N THR A 42 0.32 16.86 -4.42
CA THR A 42 1.14 17.50 -5.46
C THR A 42 2.57 16.96 -5.43
N ALA A 43 3.50 17.61 -4.73
CA ALA A 43 4.87 17.11 -4.59
C ALA A 43 4.85 15.70 -3.99
N GLY A 44 5.74 14.82 -4.45
CA GLY A 44 5.80 13.41 -4.01
C GLY A 44 4.73 12.48 -4.61
N TRP A 45 3.59 13.00 -5.08
CA TRP A 45 2.51 12.18 -5.65
C TRP A 45 2.95 11.35 -6.86
N SER A 46 3.77 11.92 -7.76
CA SER A 46 4.24 11.22 -8.95
C SER A 46 5.12 10.01 -8.61
N LYS A 47 5.92 10.10 -7.54
CA LYS A 47 6.72 8.99 -7.04
C LYS A 47 5.83 7.89 -6.48
N PHE A 48 4.89 8.25 -5.60
CA PHE A 48 3.89 7.31 -5.07
C PHE A 48 3.13 6.58 -6.19
N ALA A 49 2.68 7.31 -7.21
CA ALA A 49 1.95 6.74 -8.33
C ALA A 49 2.81 5.82 -9.21
N GLY A 50 4.09 6.17 -9.39
CA GLY A 50 5.05 5.36 -10.15
C GLY A 50 5.43 4.07 -9.43
N ASP A 51 5.79 4.17 -8.15
CA ASP A 51 6.22 3.02 -7.32
C ASP A 51 5.09 1.98 -7.17
N LEU A 52 3.82 2.41 -7.12
CA LEU A 52 2.65 1.53 -7.05
C LEU A 52 2.05 1.15 -8.42
N GLU A 53 2.71 1.57 -9.51
CA GLU A 53 2.27 1.35 -10.89
C GLU A 53 0.77 1.68 -11.07
N LEU A 54 0.35 2.85 -10.58
CA LEU A 54 -1.05 3.26 -10.63
C LEU A 54 -1.48 3.49 -12.08
N ARG A 55 -2.60 2.88 -12.44
CA ARG A 55 -3.24 3.10 -13.75
C ARG A 55 -4.40 4.08 -13.61
N PRO A 56 -4.80 4.78 -14.69
CA PRO A 56 -5.96 5.66 -14.67
C PRO A 56 -7.28 5.00 -14.24
N THR A 57 -7.39 3.67 -14.39
CA THR A 57 -8.56 2.88 -14.01
C THR A 57 -8.51 2.39 -12.56
N ASP A 58 -7.38 2.52 -11.87
CA ASP A 58 -7.25 2.10 -10.49
C ASP A 58 -7.94 3.14 -9.58
N PHE A 59 -8.58 2.70 -8.51
CA PHE A 59 -9.21 3.59 -7.54
C PHE A 59 -8.52 3.48 -6.18
N LEU A 60 -8.41 4.62 -5.50
CA LEU A 60 -7.72 4.74 -4.22
C LEU A 60 -8.68 5.15 -3.13
N VAL A 61 -8.60 4.46 -1.99
CA VAL A 61 -9.33 4.80 -0.77
C VAL A 61 -8.36 5.38 0.23
N PHE A 62 -8.56 6.64 0.59
CA PHE A 62 -7.78 7.36 1.58
C PHE A 62 -8.51 7.36 2.92
N THR A 63 -7.86 6.86 3.96
CA THR A 63 -8.34 6.91 5.35
C THR A 63 -7.48 7.88 6.13
N PHE A 64 -8.10 8.94 6.65
CA PHE A 64 -7.41 9.94 7.44
C PHE A 64 -7.69 9.73 8.93
N GLY A 65 -6.68 9.28 9.67
CA GLY A 65 -6.75 9.07 11.11
C GLY A 65 -6.50 10.34 11.94
N GLY A 66 -6.11 11.45 11.30
CA GLY A 66 -5.63 12.66 11.95
C GLY A 66 -4.10 12.80 11.87
N GLY A 67 -3.56 13.91 12.36
CA GLY A 67 -2.14 14.24 12.22
C GLY A 67 -1.78 14.50 10.76
N SER A 68 -0.66 13.92 10.32
CA SER A 68 -0.15 14.08 8.95
C SER A 68 -0.22 12.81 8.08
N THR A 69 -0.83 11.72 8.54
CA THR A 69 -0.80 10.43 7.81
C THR A 69 -2.15 10.06 7.20
N PHE A 70 -2.12 9.58 5.97
CA PHE A 70 -3.25 8.95 5.27
C PHE A 70 -2.91 7.50 4.99
N ASP A 71 -3.72 6.58 5.50
CA ASP A 71 -3.65 5.18 5.08
C ASP A 71 -4.35 5.04 3.71
N VAL A 72 -3.71 4.35 2.78
CA VAL A 72 -4.15 4.24 1.39
C VAL A 72 -4.29 2.78 0.98
N SER A 73 -5.49 2.40 0.54
CA SER A 73 -5.74 1.14 -0.16
C SER A 73 -5.93 1.42 -1.65
N VAL A 74 -5.25 0.64 -2.49
CA VAL A 74 -5.31 0.74 -3.94
C VAL A 74 -6.09 -0.44 -4.48
N TYR A 75 -7.01 -0.20 -5.40
CA TYR A 75 -7.81 -1.24 -6.04
C TYR A 75 -7.68 -1.17 -7.55
N GLY A 76 -7.52 -2.33 -8.18
CA GLY A 76 -7.48 -2.46 -9.62
C GLY A 76 -8.86 -2.28 -10.27
N ASN A 77 -8.87 -2.25 -11.61
CA ASN A 77 -10.11 -2.19 -12.39
C ASN A 77 -11.03 -3.42 -12.21
N ASP A 78 -10.49 -4.52 -11.68
CA ASP A 78 -11.23 -5.72 -11.26
C ASP A 78 -11.87 -5.58 -9.86
N CYS A 79 -11.77 -4.40 -9.25
CA CYS A 79 -12.18 -4.11 -7.88
C CYS A 79 -11.44 -4.92 -6.82
N CYS A 80 -10.36 -5.62 -7.17
CA CYS A 80 -9.52 -6.30 -6.21
C CYS A 80 -8.45 -5.35 -5.66
N GLU A 81 -8.17 -5.45 -4.37
CA GLU A 81 -7.11 -4.66 -3.74
C GLU A 81 -5.76 -5.06 -4.35
N LYS A 82 -5.03 -4.08 -4.90
CA LYS A 82 -3.63 -4.23 -5.30
C LYS A 82 -2.81 -4.30 -4.02
N LYS A 83 -2.43 -5.51 -3.63
CA LYS A 83 -1.46 -5.71 -2.56
C LYS A 83 -0.07 -5.55 -3.16
N PRO A 84 0.78 -4.67 -2.60
CA PRO A 84 2.19 -4.66 -2.95
C PRO A 84 2.72 -6.07 -2.77
N LEU A 85 3.23 -6.66 -3.85
CA LEU A 85 3.82 -8.00 -3.75
C LEU A 85 5.09 -7.85 -2.94
N LEU A 86 5.09 -8.42 -1.74
CA LEU A 86 6.32 -8.67 -1.00
C LEU A 86 7.03 -9.84 -1.67
N ASP A 87 7.78 -9.54 -2.72
CA ASP A 87 8.60 -10.54 -3.38
C ASP A 87 9.77 -10.89 -2.46
N LEU A 88 9.74 -12.10 -1.91
CA LEU A 88 10.90 -12.72 -1.28
C LEU A 88 11.88 -13.05 -2.41
N THR A 89 12.71 -12.10 -2.83
CA THR A 89 13.72 -12.31 -3.88
C THR A 89 15.05 -12.78 -3.27
N ALA A 90 15.48 -12.17 -2.17
CA ALA A 90 16.71 -12.51 -1.47
C ALA A 90 16.57 -13.80 -0.64
N GLY A 91 17.47 -14.75 -0.84
CA GLY A 91 17.49 -16.05 -0.13
C GLY A 91 16.40 -17.03 -0.55
N TRP A 92 15.53 -16.64 -1.48
CA TRP A 92 14.44 -17.49 -1.98
C TRP A 92 14.91 -18.73 -2.75
N PRO A 93 15.91 -18.66 -3.66
CA PRO A 93 16.38 -19.84 -4.38
C PRO A 93 16.82 -20.97 -3.44
N GLU A 94 17.59 -20.62 -2.41
CA GLU A 94 18.08 -21.52 -1.37
C GLU A 94 16.95 -22.03 -0.48
N PHE A 95 16.09 -21.13 0.00
CA PHE A 95 14.94 -21.48 0.83
C PHE A 95 14.03 -22.50 0.14
N ARG A 96 13.71 -22.26 -1.14
CA ARG A 96 12.88 -23.14 -1.97
C ARG A 96 13.48 -24.53 -2.09
N LYS A 97 14.80 -24.61 -2.27
CA LYS A 97 15.55 -25.88 -2.39
C LYS A 97 15.57 -26.65 -1.07
N ILE A 98 15.89 -25.99 0.04
CA ILE A 98 15.98 -26.59 1.37
C ILE A 98 14.62 -27.12 1.82
N ASN A 99 13.55 -26.36 1.58
CA ASN A 99 12.18 -26.72 1.95
C ASN A 99 11.46 -27.55 0.88
N ARG A 100 12.15 -27.93 -0.21
CA ARG A 100 11.65 -28.79 -1.30
C ARG A 100 10.34 -28.28 -1.94
N LEU A 101 10.22 -26.97 -2.09
CA LEU A 101 9.05 -26.37 -2.72
C LEU A 101 9.10 -26.56 -4.24
N SER A 102 7.98 -26.99 -4.80
CA SER A 102 7.84 -27.35 -6.22
C SER A 102 7.23 -26.21 -7.03
N VAL A 103 7.74 -26.02 -8.25
CA VAL A 103 7.17 -25.05 -9.20
C VAL A 103 5.74 -25.48 -9.55
N GLY A 104 4.81 -24.52 -9.62
CA GLY A 104 3.40 -24.78 -9.93
C GLY A 104 2.58 -25.33 -8.75
N LYS A 105 3.12 -25.33 -7.53
CA LYS A 105 2.39 -25.68 -6.30
C LYS A 105 2.18 -24.46 -5.42
N THR A 106 1.03 -24.40 -4.76
CA THR A 106 0.67 -23.33 -3.82
C THR A 106 0.99 -23.76 -2.39
N TYR A 107 1.61 -22.86 -1.63
CA TYR A 107 2.00 -23.10 -0.25
C TYR A 107 1.49 -21.95 0.64
N LEU A 108 0.98 -22.31 1.83
CA LEU A 108 0.65 -21.37 2.90
C LEU A 108 1.88 -21.14 3.78
N PHE A 109 2.20 -19.87 3.99
CA PHE A 109 3.22 -19.44 4.95
C PHE A 109 2.52 -18.86 6.16
N GLU A 110 2.77 -19.46 7.32
CA GLU A 110 2.16 -19.08 8.59
C GLU A 110 3.26 -18.69 9.56
N PHE A 111 3.34 -17.42 9.94
CA PHE A 111 4.26 -16.98 10.99
C PHE A 111 3.69 -17.36 12.36
N ILE A 112 4.49 -18.02 13.19
CA ILE A 112 4.12 -18.48 14.54
C ILE A 112 4.93 -17.65 15.55
N PRO A 113 4.35 -16.57 16.13
CA PRO A 113 5.10 -15.61 16.95
C PRO A 113 5.75 -16.22 18.19
N SER A 114 5.08 -17.19 18.83
CA SER A 114 5.58 -17.87 20.03
C SER A 114 6.83 -18.71 19.78
N LYS A 115 7.05 -19.13 18.52
CA LYS A 115 8.20 -19.95 18.11
C LYS A 115 9.21 -19.16 17.27
N GLN A 116 8.86 -17.95 16.83
CA GLN A 116 9.65 -17.15 15.89
C GLN A 116 10.02 -17.93 14.62
N VAL A 117 9.08 -18.72 14.09
CA VAL A 117 9.26 -19.49 12.85
C VAL A 117 8.16 -19.22 11.86
N ILE A 118 8.47 -19.36 10.57
CA ILE A 118 7.47 -19.44 9.51
C ILE A 118 7.27 -20.91 9.15
N GLN A 119 6.05 -21.40 9.32
CA GLN A 119 5.67 -22.75 8.91
C GLN A 119 5.14 -22.71 7.47
N VAL A 120 5.62 -23.63 6.63
CA VAL A 120 5.18 -23.76 5.24
C VAL A 120 4.37 -25.05 5.09
N LYS A 121 3.14 -24.93 4.55
CA LYS A 121 2.23 -26.07 4.33
C LYS A 121 1.73 -26.06 2.88
N PRO A 122 1.70 -27.19 2.16
CA PRO A 122 1.07 -27.24 0.85
C PRO A 122 -0.45 -27.03 1.00
N ILE A 123 -1.02 -26.20 0.12
CA ILE A 123 -2.48 -26.09 -0.01
C ILE A 123 -2.92 -27.19 -0.99
N LYS A 124 -3.90 -28.00 -0.57
CA LYS A 124 -4.47 -29.07 -1.40
C LYS A 124 -5.39 -28.50 -2.48
#